data_AF-A0A4R6PYX7-F1
#
_entry.id   AF-A0A4R6PYX7-F1
#
_cell.length_a   1.000
_cell.length_b   1.000
_cell.length_c   1.000
_cell.angle_alpha   90.00
_cell.angle_beta   90.00
_cell.angle_gamma   90.00
#
_symmetry.space_group_name_H-M   'P 1'
#
loop_
_entity.id
_entity.type
_entity.pdbx_description
1 polymer ?
#
loop_
_entity_poly.entity_id
_entity_poly.type
_entity_poly.pdbx_seq_one_letter_code
_entity_poly.pdbx_strand_id
1 'polypeptide(L)'
;MTEENDKILEQIQEWARALAPEQARFISELARFHPDIQQLVVQHYADFDELLPTLLMGDVSRWITEAVASNRLTPEQLNAFFAYLESEWGDGQNPVSDLLAVSFVENIYDEPAVVAFLGPRLDRYRRQYVGLEAVQPSDVRPAPPALLNLLKRFRRS
;
A
#
# COMPACT_ATOMS: atom_id res chain seq x y z
N MET A 1 -8.87 20.57 13.11
CA MET A 1 -9.04 20.33 11.66
C MET A 1 -9.16 21.70 11.02
N THR A 2 -8.26 22.06 10.11
CA THR A 2 -8.24 23.36 9.43
C THR A 2 -9.09 23.30 8.16
N GLU A 3 -9.68 24.43 7.76
CA GLU A 3 -10.49 24.56 6.53
C GLU A 3 -9.73 24.13 5.26
N GLU A 4 -8.40 24.20 5.29
CA GLU A 4 -7.48 23.74 4.25
C GLU A 4 -7.40 22.21 4.17
N ASN A 5 -7.40 21.52 5.32
CA ASN A 5 -7.42 20.06 5.35
C ASN A 5 -8.74 19.52 4.78
N ASP A 6 -9.85 20.21 5.01
CA ASP A 6 -11.16 19.80 4.50
C ASP A 6 -11.23 19.92 2.96
N LYS A 7 -10.65 20.98 2.39
CA LYS A 7 -10.53 21.14 0.93
C LYS A 7 -9.65 20.08 0.27
N ILE A 8 -8.54 19.71 0.93
CA ILE A 8 -7.65 18.65 0.44
C ILE A 8 -8.37 17.30 0.48
N LEU A 9 -9.17 17.03 1.53
CA LEU A 9 -9.98 15.82 1.61
C LEU A 9 -11.10 15.77 0.56
N GLU A 10 -11.70 16.90 0.20
CA GLU A 10 -12.66 16.97 -0.92
C GLU A 10 -11.97 16.70 -2.26
N GLN A 11 -10.77 17.24 -2.51
CA GLN A 11 -9.98 16.94 -3.70
C GLN A 11 -9.61 15.45 -3.77
N ILE A 12 -9.18 14.85 -2.66
CA ILE A 12 -8.91 13.40 -2.58
C ILE A 12 -10.13 12.57 -3.02
N GLN A 13 -11.36 13.01 -2.71
CA GLN A 13 -12.59 12.31 -3.13
C GLN A 13 -12.89 12.44 -4.63
N GLU A 14 -12.50 13.54 -5.27
CA GLU A 14 -12.62 13.68 -6.73
C GLU A 14 -11.60 12.81 -7.46
N TRP A 15 -10.39 12.71 -6.92
CA TRP A 15 -9.28 11.93 -7.49
C TRP A 15 -9.38 10.43 -7.25
N ALA A 16 -10.03 10.01 -6.17
CA ALA A 16 -10.49 8.62 -5.96
C ALA A 16 -11.20 8.03 -7.20
N ARG A 17 -11.76 8.88 -8.07
CA ARG A 17 -12.43 8.47 -9.31
C ARG A 17 -11.46 8.11 -10.45
N ALA A 18 -10.21 8.56 -10.40
CA ALA A 18 -9.16 8.27 -11.39
C ALA A 18 -8.36 6.99 -11.04
N LEU A 19 -8.33 6.63 -9.75
CA LEU A 19 -7.82 5.35 -9.28
C LEU A 19 -8.81 4.22 -9.59
N ALA A 20 -8.32 2.97 -9.56
CA ALA A 20 -9.22 1.84 -9.37
C ALA A 20 -10.05 2.09 -8.09
N PRO A 21 -11.39 1.93 -8.09
CA PRO A 21 -12.24 2.22 -6.93
C PRO A 21 -11.75 1.56 -5.63
N GLU A 22 -11.13 0.39 -5.74
CA GLU A 22 -10.54 -0.36 -4.63
C GLU A 22 -9.34 0.35 -4.02
N GLN A 23 -8.44 0.93 -4.83
CA GLN A 23 -7.26 1.67 -4.35
C GLN A 23 -7.66 3.00 -3.70
N ALA A 24 -8.65 3.69 -4.28
CA ALA A 24 -9.19 4.90 -3.69
C ALA A 24 -9.81 4.65 -2.31
N ARG A 25 -10.63 3.59 -2.19
CA ARG A 25 -11.20 3.16 -0.91
C ARG A 25 -10.08 2.83 0.08
N PHE A 26 -9.11 2.03 -0.35
CA PHE A 26 -7.97 1.64 0.48
C PHE A 26 -7.21 2.85 1.04
N ILE A 27 -6.82 3.81 0.21
CA ILE A 27 -6.08 5.00 0.69
C ILE A 27 -6.94 5.85 1.63
N SER A 28 -8.24 5.99 1.33
CA SER A 28 -9.16 6.76 2.19
C SER A 28 -9.30 6.13 3.58
N GLU A 29 -9.42 4.81 3.66
CA GLU A 29 -9.48 4.07 4.92
C GLU A 29 -8.13 4.06 5.65
N LEU A 30 -7.02 3.94 4.91
CA LEU A 30 -5.67 4.05 5.45
C LEU A 30 -5.44 5.42 6.12
N ALA A 31 -5.89 6.51 5.49
CA ALA A 31 -5.82 7.86 6.06
C ALA A 31 -6.62 7.98 7.38
N ARG A 32 -7.72 7.24 7.52
CA ARG A 32 -8.54 7.23 8.74
C ARG A 32 -7.93 6.39 9.86
N PHE A 33 -6.93 5.57 9.57
CA PHE A 33 -6.33 4.67 10.54
C PHE A 33 -5.57 5.42 11.65
N HIS A 34 -4.79 6.44 11.29
CA HIS A 34 -3.98 7.22 12.24
C HIS A 34 -3.81 8.67 11.79
N PRO A 35 -3.85 9.67 12.69
CA PRO A 35 -3.67 11.09 12.33
C PRO A 35 -2.39 11.38 11.54
N ASP A 36 -1.28 10.75 11.91
CA ASP A 36 -0.02 10.94 11.17
C ASP A 36 -0.11 10.42 9.72
N ILE A 37 -0.86 9.33 9.46
CA ILE A 37 -1.07 8.84 8.11
C ILE A 37 -1.95 9.82 7.33
N GLN A 38 -3.00 10.34 7.96
CA GLN A 38 -3.81 11.40 7.35
C GLN A 38 -2.94 12.58 6.93
N GLN A 39 -2.02 13.01 7.80
CA GLN A 39 -1.09 14.09 7.49
C GLN A 39 -0.13 13.73 6.36
N LEU A 40 0.38 12.49 6.30
CA LEU A 40 1.19 12.02 5.18
C LEU A 40 0.43 12.10 3.85
N VAL A 41 -0.84 11.68 3.81
CA VAL A 41 -1.67 11.75 2.60
C VAL A 41 -1.85 13.21 2.14
N VAL A 42 -2.11 14.12 3.09
CA VAL A 42 -2.26 15.56 2.79
C VAL A 42 -0.96 16.15 2.27
N GLN A 43 0.16 15.89 2.94
CA GLN A 43 1.49 16.39 2.53
C GLN A 43 1.89 15.84 1.16
N HIS A 44 1.69 14.55 0.94
CA HIS A 44 1.96 13.89 -0.32
C HIS A 44 1.21 14.57 -1.47
N TYR A 45 -0.08 14.86 -1.28
CA TYR A 45 -0.86 15.57 -2.28
C TYR A 45 -0.33 16.99 -2.53
N ALA A 46 0.01 17.73 -1.47
CA ALA A 46 0.56 19.08 -1.60
C ALA A 46 1.91 19.11 -2.35
N ASP A 47 2.75 18.08 -2.16
CA ASP A 47 4.08 18.00 -2.76
C ASP A 47 4.04 17.62 -4.25
N PHE A 48 3.09 16.77 -4.66
CA PHE A 48 3.01 16.23 -6.02
C PHE A 48 1.88 16.82 -6.87
N ASP A 49 0.96 17.59 -6.28
CA ASP A 49 -0.31 18.06 -6.88
C ASP A 49 -1.20 16.90 -7.40
N GLU A 50 -0.86 15.67 -7.00
CA GLU A 50 -1.50 14.43 -7.37
C GLU A 50 -1.26 13.39 -6.26
N LEU A 51 -2.20 12.47 -6.07
CA LEU A 51 -2.01 11.33 -5.18
C LEU A 51 -1.35 10.18 -5.95
N LEU A 52 -0.08 9.89 -5.65
CA LEU A 52 0.68 8.83 -6.31
C LEU A 52 0.77 7.60 -5.38
N PRO A 53 -0.11 6.58 -5.50
CA PRO A 53 -0.26 5.55 -4.48
C PRO A 53 1.02 4.79 -4.16
N THR A 54 1.81 4.46 -5.19
CA THR A 54 3.09 3.76 -5.01
C THR A 54 4.08 4.58 -4.18
N LEU A 55 4.16 5.90 -4.42
CA LEU A 55 5.05 6.76 -3.66
C LEU A 55 4.52 6.99 -2.24
N LEU A 56 3.21 7.20 -2.09
CA LEU A 56 2.55 7.31 -0.79
C LEU A 56 2.79 6.07 0.07
N MET A 57 2.70 4.87 -0.50
CA MET A 57 2.98 3.65 0.27
C MET A 57 4.45 3.56 0.71
N GLY A 58 5.38 4.14 -0.06
CA GLY A 58 6.75 4.35 0.39
C GLY A 58 6.85 5.28 1.61
N ASP A 59 6.06 6.36 1.64
CA ASP A 59 5.96 7.25 2.81
C ASP A 59 5.40 6.51 4.03
N VAL A 60 4.35 5.71 3.83
CA VAL A 60 3.75 4.88 4.88
C VAL A 60 4.73 3.82 5.40
N SER A 61 5.49 3.16 4.52
CA SER A 61 6.55 2.22 4.90
C SER A 61 7.62 2.88 5.77
N ARG A 62 8.08 4.07 5.40
CA ARG A 62 9.07 4.82 6.21
C ARG A 62 8.49 5.20 7.57
N TRP A 63 7.26 5.70 7.58
CA TRP A 63 6.56 6.08 8.81
C TRP A 63 6.37 4.91 9.77
N ILE A 64 5.98 3.73 9.29
CA ILE A 64 5.78 2.55 10.16
C ILE A 64 7.11 2.03 10.70
N THR A 65 8.17 2.02 9.89
CA THR A 65 9.52 1.64 10.34
C THR A 65 10.01 2.57 11.45
N GLU A 66 9.84 3.88 11.28
CA GLU A 66 10.17 4.86 12.32
C GLU A 66 9.28 4.69 13.57
N ALA A 67 7.98 4.45 13.39
CA ALA A 67 7.06 4.22 14.50
C ALA A 67 7.46 3.02 15.37
N VAL A 68 7.88 1.93 14.73
CA VAL A 68 8.38 0.72 15.41
C VAL A 68 9.72 1.01 16.09
N ALA A 69 10.67 1.61 15.40
CA ALA A 69 12.00 1.90 15.95
C ALA A 69 11.97 2.83 17.18
N SER A 70 11.03 3.78 17.19
CA SER A 70 10.85 4.76 18.28
C SER A 70 9.87 4.32 19.37
N ASN A 71 9.23 3.15 19.25
CA ASN A 71 8.10 2.72 20.10
C ASN A 71 6.97 3.77 20.19
N ARG A 72 6.74 4.52 19.11
CA ARG A 72 5.71 5.58 19.06
C ARG A 72 4.29 5.01 19.03
N LEU A 73 4.13 3.81 18.47
CA LEU A 73 2.86 3.07 18.47
C LEU A 73 2.94 1.88 19.42
N THR A 74 1.82 1.57 20.09
CA THR A 74 1.75 0.37 20.92
C THR A 74 1.69 -0.90 20.06
N PRO A 75 2.06 -2.07 20.59
CA PRO A 75 1.90 -3.33 19.88
C PRO A 75 0.46 -3.57 19.38
N GLU A 76 -0.55 -3.14 20.12
CA GLU A 76 -1.95 -3.25 19.71
C GLU A 76 -2.27 -2.39 18.49
N GLN A 77 -1.75 -1.15 18.43
CA GLN A 77 -1.91 -0.27 17.28
C GLN A 77 -1.20 -0.82 16.05
N LEU A 78 0.01 -1.36 16.22
CA LEU A 78 0.76 -2.03 15.16
C LEU A 78 0.00 -3.26 14.65
N ASN A 79 -0.44 -4.14 15.55
CA ASN A 79 -1.23 -5.31 15.17
C ASN A 79 -2.52 -4.93 14.42
N ALA A 80 -3.22 -3.88 14.85
CA ALA A 80 -4.41 -3.40 14.15
C ALA A 80 -4.08 -2.89 12.74
N PHE A 81 -2.95 -2.18 12.58
CA PHE A 81 -2.49 -1.66 11.28
C PHE A 81 -2.19 -2.81 10.32
N PHE A 82 -1.36 -3.76 10.75
CA PHE A 82 -0.99 -4.89 9.91
C PHE A 82 -2.15 -5.84 9.65
N ALA A 83 -3.08 -6.01 10.61
CA ALA A 83 -4.31 -6.77 10.38
C ALA A 83 -5.20 -6.11 9.31
N TYR A 84 -5.26 -4.78 9.28
CA TYR A 84 -5.96 -4.05 8.23
C TYR A 84 -5.31 -4.30 6.86
N LEU A 85 -3.99 -4.12 6.72
CA LEU A 85 -3.27 -4.40 5.47
C LEU A 85 -3.45 -5.85 5.01
N GLU A 86 -3.36 -6.79 5.94
CA GLU A 86 -3.59 -8.21 5.69
C GLU A 86 -5.02 -8.45 5.20
N SER A 87 -6.04 -7.79 5.76
CA SER A 87 -7.42 -7.91 5.29
C SER A 87 -7.60 -7.37 3.85
N GLU A 88 -6.97 -6.24 3.55
CA GLU A 88 -7.03 -5.57 2.24
C GLU A 88 -6.26 -6.32 1.15
N TRP A 89 -5.29 -7.15 1.53
CA TRP A 89 -4.64 -8.07 0.60
C TRP A 89 -5.63 -8.98 -0.13
N GLY A 90 -6.74 -9.40 0.51
CA GLY A 90 -7.76 -10.24 -0.12
C GLY A 90 -7.20 -11.57 -0.67
N ASP A 91 -7.54 -11.90 -1.91
CA ASP A 91 -7.06 -13.09 -2.62
C ASP A 91 -5.67 -12.91 -3.27
N GLY A 92 -5.07 -11.73 -3.17
CA GLY A 92 -3.78 -11.42 -3.80
C GLY A 92 -3.85 -11.09 -5.29
N GLN A 93 -5.05 -10.98 -5.88
CA GLN A 93 -5.24 -10.73 -7.31
C GLN A 93 -5.88 -9.37 -7.63
N ASN A 94 -5.98 -8.49 -6.63
CA ASN A 94 -6.60 -7.18 -6.78
C ASN A 94 -5.56 -6.04 -6.81
N PRO A 95 -5.93 -4.84 -7.31
CA PRO A 95 -5.01 -3.70 -7.41
C PRO A 95 -4.43 -3.21 -6.08
N VAL A 96 -5.08 -3.50 -4.94
CA VAL A 96 -4.56 -3.18 -3.61
C VAL A 96 -3.47 -4.17 -3.20
N SER A 97 -3.63 -5.46 -3.50
CA SER A 97 -2.58 -6.47 -3.30
C SER A 97 -1.30 -6.11 -4.08
N ASP A 98 -1.44 -5.64 -5.32
CA ASP A 98 -0.30 -5.18 -6.14
C ASP A 98 0.42 -4.00 -5.50
N LEU A 99 -0.35 -3.03 -5.01
CA LEU A 99 0.18 -1.87 -4.31
C LEU A 99 0.90 -2.27 -3.01
N LEU A 100 0.28 -3.11 -2.18
CA LEU A 100 0.86 -3.62 -0.93
C LEU A 100 2.13 -4.43 -1.18
N ALA A 101 2.15 -5.27 -2.20
CA ALA A 101 3.30 -6.08 -2.56
C ALA A 101 4.51 -5.21 -2.91
N VAL A 102 4.38 -4.41 -3.98
CA VAL A 102 5.50 -3.70 -4.60
C VAL A 102 5.87 -2.43 -3.84
N SER A 103 4.89 -1.79 -3.19
CA SER A 103 5.08 -0.46 -2.62
C SER A 103 5.08 -0.44 -1.09
N PHE A 104 4.79 -1.57 -0.43
CA PHE A 104 4.87 -1.66 1.02
C PHE A 104 5.78 -2.80 1.49
N VAL A 105 5.47 -4.06 1.15
CA VAL A 105 6.24 -5.23 1.62
C VAL A 105 7.69 -5.19 1.12
N GLU A 106 7.91 -4.85 -0.15
CA GLU A 106 9.23 -4.70 -0.73
C GLU A 106 10.03 -3.51 -0.18
N ASN A 107 9.39 -2.58 0.54
CA ASN A 107 10.06 -1.48 1.21
C ASN A 107 10.43 -1.78 2.68
N ILE A 108 9.96 -2.90 3.24
CA ILE A 108 10.19 -3.27 4.66
C ILE A 108 10.80 -4.67 4.83
N TYR A 109 11.14 -5.38 3.74
CA TYR A 109 11.48 -6.81 3.80
C TYR A 109 12.72 -7.11 4.65
N ASP A 110 13.61 -6.13 4.82
CA ASP A 110 14.85 -6.18 5.59
C ASP A 110 14.76 -5.51 6.96
N GLU A 111 13.55 -5.11 7.37
CA GLU A 111 13.26 -4.51 8.69
C GLU A 111 12.65 -5.55 9.63
N PRO A 112 13.46 -6.36 10.36
CA PRO A 112 12.96 -7.52 11.10
C PRO A 112 11.94 -7.16 12.19
N ALA A 113 12.08 -6.00 12.82
CA ALA A 113 11.15 -5.52 13.83
C ALA A 113 9.77 -5.19 13.26
N VAL A 114 9.72 -4.73 12.00
CA VAL A 114 8.48 -4.41 11.28
C VAL A 114 7.86 -5.69 10.70
N VAL A 115 8.70 -6.54 10.09
CA VAL A 115 8.30 -7.82 9.49
C VAL A 115 7.63 -8.75 10.50
N ALA A 116 8.00 -8.66 11.78
CA ALA A 116 7.39 -9.44 12.85
C ALA A 116 5.87 -9.22 13.02
N PHE A 117 5.32 -8.12 12.51
CA PHE A 117 3.90 -7.82 12.55
C PHE A 117 3.13 -8.25 11.30
N LEU A 118 3.81 -8.71 10.25
CA LEU A 118 3.13 -9.12 9.02
C LEU A 118 2.15 -10.26 9.28
N GLY A 119 0.96 -10.13 8.70
CA GLY A 119 0.01 -11.23 8.63
C GLY A 119 0.51 -12.36 7.71
N PRO A 120 -0.16 -13.53 7.74
CA PRO A 120 0.32 -14.72 7.05
C PRO A 120 0.41 -14.58 5.53
N ARG A 121 -0.50 -13.84 4.88
CA ARG A 121 -0.46 -13.65 3.41
C ARG A 121 0.66 -12.70 3.02
N LEU A 122 0.80 -11.59 3.74
CA LEU A 122 1.88 -10.62 3.51
C LEU A 122 3.26 -11.23 3.78
N ASP A 123 3.44 -11.98 4.87
CA ASP A 123 4.71 -12.67 5.14
C ASP A 123 5.00 -13.77 4.12
N ARG A 124 3.98 -14.51 3.66
CA ARG A 124 4.17 -15.47 2.55
C ARG A 124 4.69 -14.78 1.30
N TYR A 125 4.11 -13.65 0.89
CA TYR A 125 4.63 -12.87 -0.23
C TYR A 125 6.07 -12.41 0.01
N ARG A 126 6.38 -11.86 1.19
CA ARG A 126 7.75 -11.47 1.55
C ARG A 126 8.72 -12.63 1.43
N ARG A 127 8.38 -13.81 1.96
CA ARG A 127 9.23 -15.02 1.87
C ARG A 127 9.45 -15.47 0.42
N GLN A 128 8.46 -15.33 -0.44
CA GLN A 128 8.62 -15.56 -1.88
C GLN A 128 9.55 -14.53 -2.52
N TYR A 129 9.36 -13.25 -2.20
CA TYR A 129 10.18 -12.14 -2.70
C TYR A 129 11.67 -12.30 -2.33
N VAL A 130 11.98 -12.69 -1.09
CA VAL A 130 13.37 -12.91 -0.64
C VAL A 130 13.92 -14.30 -0.97
N GLY A 131 13.16 -15.13 -1.72
CA GLY A 131 13.60 -16.47 -2.14
C GLY A 131 13.62 -17.54 -1.04
N LEU A 132 12.95 -17.31 0.09
CA LEU A 132 12.80 -18.27 1.18
C LEU A 132 11.64 -19.26 0.95
N GLU A 133 10.71 -18.96 0.03
CA GLU A 133 9.62 -19.85 -0.39
C GLU A 133 9.53 -19.87 -1.93
N ALA A 134 9.30 -21.05 -2.50
CA ALA A 134 9.09 -21.18 -3.94
C ALA A 134 7.73 -20.59 -4.34
N VAL A 135 7.71 -19.83 -5.44
CA VAL A 135 6.48 -19.31 -6.05
C VAL A 135 5.71 -20.45 -6.69
N GLN A 136 4.48 -20.72 -6.25
CA GLN A 136 3.63 -21.71 -6.89
C GLN A 136 2.99 -21.11 -8.16
N PRO A 137 2.63 -21.94 -9.16
CA PRO A 137 1.93 -21.45 -10.36
C PRO A 137 0.62 -20.71 -10.04
N SER A 138 -0.06 -21.07 -8.94
CA SER A 138 -1.25 -20.38 -8.42
C SER A 138 -0.96 -18.98 -7.86
N ASP A 139 0.29 -18.72 -7.49
CA ASP A 139 0.74 -17.44 -6.93
C ASP A 139 1.21 -16.47 -8.02
N VAL A 140 1.38 -16.96 -9.27
CA VAL A 140 1.74 -16.12 -10.41
C VAL A 140 0.56 -15.22 -10.73
N ARG A 141 0.69 -13.93 -10.42
CA ARG A 141 -0.35 -12.96 -10.70
C ARG A 141 -0.55 -12.81 -12.20
N PRO A 142 -1.80 -12.75 -12.67
CA PRO A 142 -2.09 -12.49 -14.06
C PRO A 142 -1.51 -11.13 -14.45
N ALA A 143 -0.88 -11.06 -15.63
CA ALA A 143 -0.31 -9.80 -16.12
C ALA A 143 -1.40 -8.71 -16.15
N PRO A 144 -1.12 -7.50 -15.66
CA PRO A 144 -2.10 -6.42 -15.64
C PRO A 144 -2.69 -6.22 -17.05
N PRO A 145 -4.00 -5.93 -17.18
CA PRO A 145 -4.63 -5.70 -18.48
C PRO A 145 -3.91 -4.62 -19.30
N ALA A 146 -3.34 -3.61 -18.64
CA ALA A 146 -2.51 -2.57 -19.26
C ALA A 146 -1.27 -3.15 -19.97
N LEU A 147 -0.57 -4.10 -19.34
CA LEU A 147 0.59 -4.79 -19.91
C LEU A 147 0.18 -5.68 -21.09
N LEU A 148 -0.95 -6.38 -20.98
CA LEU A 148 -1.50 -7.21 -22.05
C LEU A 148 -1.89 -6.38 -23.29
N ASN A 149 -2.43 -5.18 -23.08
CA ASN A 149 -2.77 -4.26 -24.17
C ASN A 149 -1.52 -3.67 -24.85
N LEU A 150 -0.45 -3.42 -24.09
CA LEU A 150 0.85 -3.00 -24.62
C LEU A 150 1.48 -4.12 -25.46
N LEU A 151 1.51 -5.35 -24.96
CA LEU A 151 2.06 -6.52 -25.66
C LEU A 151 1.26 -6.85 -26.93
N LYS A 152 -0.07 -6.69 -26.93
CA LYS A 152 -0.92 -6.83 -28.13
C LYS A 152 -0.60 -5.80 -29.21
N ARG A 153 -0.17 -4.59 -28.84
CA ARG A 153 0.27 -3.55 -29.79
C ARG A 153 1.62 -3.90 -30.42
N PHE A 154 2.57 -4.40 -29.63
CA PHE A 154 3.89 -4.81 -30.15
C PHE A 154 3.85 -6.07 -31.01
N ARG A 155 2.85 -6.94 -30.83
CA ARG A 155 2.68 -8.17 -31.63
C ARG A 155 1.96 -7.96 -32.97
N ARG A 156 1.48 -6.74 -33.23
CA ARG A 156 0.82 -6.32 -34.48
C ARG A 156 1.67 -5.37 -35.34
N SER A 157 2.90 -5.06 -34.89
CA SER A 157 3.93 -4.36 -35.67
C SER A 157 5.02 -5.34 -36.09
#